data_AF-A0A509EKD2-F1
#
_entry.id   AF-A0A509EKD2-F1
#
_cell.length_a   1.000
_cell.length_b   1.000
_cell.length_c   1.000
_cell.angle_alpha   90.00
_cell.angle_beta   90.00
_cell.angle_gamma   90.00
#
_symmetry.space_group_name_H-M   'P 1'
#
loop_
_entity.id
_entity.type
_entity.pdbx_description
1 polymer ?
#
loop_
_entity_poly.entity_id
_entity_poly.type
_entity_poly.pdbx_seq_one_letter_code
_entity_poly.pdbx_strand_id
1 'polypeptide(L)'
;MIRALTIAALLVVTGAAAATADPFRASPAEAVRLVREHRTNGYVTVAATLAWAARERPESFRVAGFYPEQRPGESFTRVRLCYWLREPGIRAQPLCDIGFIVSTKPAHVEPAERFEGLGRDLQDGPQAFLRGLDRELALQRAPEERTLRAVLDPFELYDWR
;
A
#
# COMPACT_ATOMS: atom_id res chain seq x y z
N MET A 1 -55.97 47.74 -5.37
CA MET A 1 -54.96 47.94 -4.31
C MET A 1 -53.86 46.92 -4.53
N ILE A 2 -52.67 47.41 -4.91
CA ILE A 2 -51.49 46.65 -5.29
C ILE A 2 -50.71 46.29 -4.02
N ARG A 3 -50.33 45.04 -3.82
CA ARG A 3 -49.22 44.65 -2.95
C ARG A 3 -48.40 43.57 -3.64
N ALA A 4 -47.38 44.03 -4.36
CA ALA A 4 -46.26 43.22 -4.78
C ALA A 4 -45.42 42.85 -3.55
N LEU A 5 -45.04 41.58 -3.42
CA LEU A 5 -44.11 41.11 -2.41
C LEU A 5 -42.91 40.48 -3.16
N THR A 6 -41.92 41.30 -3.43
CA THR A 6 -40.59 40.90 -3.90
C THR A 6 -39.73 40.57 -2.68
N ILE A 7 -39.29 39.32 -2.55
CA ILE A 7 -38.20 38.96 -1.61
C ILE A 7 -37.14 38.16 -2.36
N ALA A 8 -35.92 38.60 -2.15
CA ALA A 8 -34.71 38.36 -2.91
C ALA A 8 -34.25 36.89 -2.92
N ALA A 9 -33.84 36.43 -4.10
CA ALA A 9 -33.04 35.23 -4.25
C ALA A 9 -31.59 35.56 -3.83
N LEU A 10 -31.14 35.05 -2.69
CA LEU A 10 -29.72 35.00 -2.36
C LEU A 10 -29.05 33.95 -3.25
N LEU A 11 -28.33 34.42 -4.26
CA LEU A 11 -27.36 33.63 -5.02
C LEU A 11 -26.14 33.36 -4.11
N VAL A 12 -26.12 32.18 -3.49
CA VAL A 12 -24.91 31.64 -2.88
C VAL A 12 -24.00 31.20 -4.03
N VAL A 13 -23.01 32.02 -4.35
CA VAL A 13 -21.90 31.64 -5.25
C VAL A 13 -21.06 30.61 -4.50
N THR A 14 -21.29 29.33 -4.79
CA THR A 14 -20.38 28.25 -4.42
C THR A 14 -19.11 28.41 -5.26
N GLY A 15 -18.13 29.12 -4.71
CA GLY A 15 -16.76 29.09 -5.20
C GLY A 15 -16.20 27.69 -5.00
N ALA A 16 -16.48 26.78 -5.94
CA ALA A 16 -15.70 25.56 -6.10
C ALA A 16 -14.30 26.01 -6.52
N ALA A 17 -13.40 26.20 -5.55
CA ALA A 17 -11.99 26.32 -5.82
C ALA A 17 -11.60 25.05 -6.57
N ALA A 18 -11.43 25.16 -7.89
CA ALA A 18 -10.85 24.12 -8.70
C ALA A 18 -9.45 23.90 -8.17
N ALA A 19 -9.27 22.88 -7.32
CA ALA A 19 -7.97 22.43 -6.90
C ALA A 19 -7.17 22.16 -8.17
N THR A 20 -6.16 22.99 -8.43
CA THR A 20 -5.31 22.84 -9.61
C THR A 20 -4.71 21.44 -9.55
N ALA A 21 -4.98 20.63 -10.58
CA ALA A 21 -4.46 19.28 -10.66
C ALA A 21 -2.93 19.32 -10.61
N ASP A 22 -2.34 18.77 -9.55
CA ASP A 22 -0.89 18.68 -9.40
C ASP A 22 -0.34 17.78 -10.53
N PRO A 23 0.51 18.31 -11.43
CA PRO A 23 0.97 17.57 -12.60
C PRO A 23 1.88 16.38 -12.26
N PHE A 24 2.43 16.32 -11.04
CA PHE A 24 3.29 15.24 -10.54
C PHE A 24 2.52 14.16 -9.79
N ARG A 25 1.25 14.42 -9.47
CA ARG A 25 0.39 13.44 -8.79
C ARG A 25 -0.14 12.44 -9.80
N ALA A 26 0.21 11.17 -9.62
CA ALA A 26 -0.31 10.10 -10.46
C ALA A 26 -1.81 9.90 -10.25
N SER A 27 -2.57 9.66 -11.31
CA SER A 27 -3.98 9.24 -11.15
C SER A 27 -4.08 7.93 -10.35
N PRO A 28 -5.19 7.63 -9.67
CA PRO A 28 -5.32 6.39 -8.88
C PRO A 28 -5.00 5.12 -9.68
N ALA A 29 -5.47 5.01 -10.92
CA ALA A 29 -5.21 3.87 -11.79
C ALA A 29 -3.74 3.80 -12.24
N GLU A 30 -3.15 4.95 -12.59
CA GLU A 30 -1.73 5.04 -12.95
C GLU A 30 -0.82 4.67 -11.77
N ALA A 31 -1.14 5.14 -10.56
CA ALA A 31 -0.39 4.83 -9.36
C ALA A 31 -0.38 3.32 -9.08
N VAL A 32 -1.54 2.65 -9.16
CA VAL A 32 -1.64 1.20 -9.01
C VAL A 32 -0.85 0.46 -10.09
N ARG A 33 -0.91 0.91 -11.35
CA ARG A 33 -0.12 0.32 -12.44
C ARG A 33 1.37 0.44 -12.16
N LEU A 34 1.84 1.64 -11.83
CA LEU A 34 3.24 1.91 -11.52
C LEU A 34 3.75 1.04 -10.37
N VAL A 35 2.96 0.87 -9.30
CA VAL A 35 3.32 -0.03 -8.19
C VAL A 35 3.42 -1.48 -8.65
N ARG A 36 2.47 -1.97 -9.44
CA ARG A 36 2.50 -3.36 -9.94
C ARG A 36 3.72 -3.63 -10.83
N GLU A 37 4.13 -2.64 -11.61
CA GLU A 37 5.25 -2.71 -12.55
C GLU A 37 6.60 -2.35 -11.92
N HIS A 38 6.60 -1.79 -10.70
CA HIS A 38 7.82 -1.45 -9.97
C HIS A 38 8.71 -2.69 -9.80
N ARG A 39 9.98 -2.55 -10.17
CA ARG A 39 10.98 -3.61 -10.01
C ARG A 39 11.53 -3.60 -8.59
N THR A 40 11.47 -4.76 -7.96
CA THR A 40 12.10 -5.08 -6.68
C THR A 40 13.62 -5.23 -6.85
N ASN A 41 14.35 -5.27 -5.75
CA ASN A 41 15.78 -5.57 -5.69
C ASN A 41 16.11 -6.99 -6.22
N GLY A 42 15.12 -7.89 -6.20
CA GLY A 42 15.19 -9.22 -6.84
C GLY A 42 14.99 -9.21 -8.37
N TYR A 43 15.03 -8.05 -9.02
CA TYR A 43 14.90 -7.84 -10.48
C TYR A 43 13.59 -8.29 -11.12
N VAL A 44 12.57 -8.60 -10.32
CA VAL A 44 11.21 -8.90 -10.77
C VAL A 44 10.23 -7.81 -10.32
N THR A 45 9.07 -7.73 -10.94
CA THR A 45 8.06 -6.74 -10.56
C THR A 45 7.36 -7.11 -9.26
N VAL A 46 6.83 -6.12 -8.54
CA VAL A 46 5.96 -6.35 -7.37
C VAL A 46 4.83 -7.32 -7.71
N ALA A 47 4.17 -7.15 -8.86
CA ALA A 47 3.10 -8.06 -9.29
C ALA A 47 3.59 -9.50 -9.48
N ALA A 48 4.79 -9.70 -10.04
CA ALA A 48 5.37 -11.03 -10.21
C ALA A 48 5.73 -11.69 -8.88
N THR A 49 6.29 -10.93 -7.93
CA THR A 49 6.57 -11.39 -6.56
C THR A 49 5.29 -11.84 -5.86
N LEU A 50 4.24 -11.02 -5.88
CA LEU A 50 2.96 -11.35 -5.25
C LEU A 50 2.29 -12.56 -5.90
N ALA A 51 2.36 -12.68 -7.23
CA ALA A 51 1.83 -13.83 -7.95
C ALA A 51 2.60 -15.11 -7.61
N TRP A 52 3.92 -15.03 -7.40
CA TRP A 52 4.72 -16.15 -6.93
C TRP A 52 4.31 -16.58 -5.53
N ALA A 53 4.23 -15.63 -4.58
CA ALA A 53 3.80 -15.93 -3.22
C ALA A 53 2.41 -16.59 -3.14
N ALA A 54 1.45 -16.13 -3.96
CA ALA A 54 0.12 -16.73 -4.03
C ALA A 54 0.13 -18.17 -4.56
N ARG A 55 1.10 -18.54 -5.40
CA ARG A 55 1.27 -19.94 -5.86
C ARG A 55 1.94 -20.81 -4.82
N GLU A 56 2.93 -20.28 -4.10
CA GLU A 56 3.72 -21.02 -3.10
C GLU A 56 2.98 -21.16 -1.75
N ARG A 57 2.01 -20.28 -1.48
CA ARG A 57 1.19 -20.27 -0.24
C ARG A 57 -0.31 -20.11 -0.56
N PRO A 58 -0.92 -21.01 -1.36
CA PRO A 58 -2.27 -20.81 -1.91
C PRO A 58 -3.38 -20.78 -0.84
N GLU A 59 -3.17 -21.44 0.30
CA GLU A 59 -4.15 -21.49 1.39
C GLU A 59 -4.01 -20.33 2.39
N SER A 60 -2.80 -19.77 2.47
CA SER A 60 -2.40 -18.81 3.50
C SER A 60 -2.28 -17.38 3.00
N PHE A 61 -1.92 -17.18 1.72
CA PHE A 61 -1.68 -15.86 1.15
C PHE A 61 -2.55 -15.60 -0.08
N ARG A 62 -3.18 -14.42 -0.12
CA ARG A 62 -3.87 -13.92 -1.30
C ARG A 62 -3.88 -12.40 -1.33
N VAL A 63 -3.62 -11.80 -2.49
CA VAL A 63 -3.81 -10.35 -2.66
C VAL A 63 -5.29 -9.99 -2.56
N ALA A 64 -5.63 -9.04 -1.70
CA ALA A 64 -6.97 -8.48 -1.59
C ALA A 64 -7.18 -7.34 -2.61
N GLY A 65 -6.17 -6.47 -2.76
CA GLY A 65 -6.21 -5.37 -3.71
C GLY A 65 -5.12 -4.33 -3.48
N PHE A 66 -5.07 -3.36 -4.39
CA PHE A 66 -4.26 -2.15 -4.26
C PHE A 66 -5.22 -0.97 -4.12
N TYR A 67 -5.04 -0.17 -3.08
CA TYR A 67 -5.95 0.89 -2.67
C TYR A 67 -5.20 2.22 -2.74
N PRO A 68 -5.39 2.99 -3.82
CA PRO A 68 -4.81 4.32 -3.92
C PRO A 68 -5.52 5.29 -2.96
N GLU A 69 -4.76 6.11 -2.26
CA GLU A 69 -5.22 7.17 -1.37
C GLU A 69 -4.56 8.49 -1.77
N GLN A 70 -5.36 9.55 -1.82
CA GLN A 70 -4.87 10.91 -2.03
C GLN A 70 -5.24 11.77 -0.84
N ARG A 71 -4.23 12.34 -0.18
CA ARG A 71 -4.45 13.26 0.94
C ARG A 71 -4.31 14.71 0.48
N PRO A 72 -5.08 15.65 1.07
CA PRO A 72 -4.90 17.06 0.81
C PRO A 72 -3.45 17.49 1.10
N GLY A 73 -2.84 18.23 0.18
CA GLY A 73 -1.46 18.75 0.32
C GLY A 73 -0.33 17.82 -0.11
N GLU A 74 -0.59 16.54 -0.43
CA GLU A 74 0.47 15.62 -0.92
C GLU A 74 0.67 15.74 -2.44
N SER A 75 1.90 15.91 -2.91
CA SER A 75 2.25 15.95 -4.35
C SER A 75 2.40 14.57 -4.99
N PHE A 76 1.99 13.52 -4.29
CA PHE A 76 2.09 12.13 -4.68
C PHE A 76 0.77 11.40 -4.36
N THR A 77 0.62 10.20 -4.91
CA THR A 77 -0.48 9.28 -4.59
C THR A 77 0.08 8.14 -3.75
N ARG A 78 -0.55 7.87 -2.61
CA ARG A 78 -0.24 6.69 -1.80
C ARG A 78 -0.95 5.48 -2.38
N VAL A 79 -0.35 4.31 -2.30
CA VAL A 79 -1.01 3.05 -2.65
C VAL A 79 -0.77 2.06 -1.52
N ARG A 80 -1.85 1.56 -0.93
CA ARG A 80 -1.79 0.47 0.05
C ARG A 80 -2.05 -0.85 -0.64
N LEU A 81 -1.16 -1.81 -0.48
CA LEU A 81 -1.41 -3.20 -0.81
C LEU A 81 -2.09 -3.86 0.40
N CYS A 82 -3.29 -4.39 0.18
CA CYS A 82 -3.92 -5.26 1.15
C CYS A 82 -3.87 -6.72 0.70
N TYR A 83 -3.71 -7.62 1.65
CA TYR A 83 -3.58 -9.05 1.43
C TYR A 83 -4.22 -9.83 2.58
N TRP A 84 -4.65 -11.03 2.28
CA TRP A 84 -5.07 -12.01 3.27
C TRP A 84 -3.83 -12.79 3.66
N LEU A 85 -3.54 -12.82 4.95
CA LEU A 85 -2.55 -13.71 5.54
C LEU A 85 -3.22 -14.44 6.69
N ARG A 86 -3.27 -15.76 6.59
CA ARG A 86 -3.93 -16.61 7.58
C ARG A 86 -3.23 -17.94 7.70
N GLU A 87 -3.40 -18.55 8.86
CA GLU A 87 -3.23 -19.98 8.96
C GLU A 87 -4.31 -20.72 8.15
N PRO A 88 -3.99 -21.88 7.56
CA PRO A 88 -4.98 -22.71 6.92
C PRO A 88 -6.17 -22.98 7.86
N GLY A 89 -7.39 -22.76 7.37
CA GLY A 89 -8.62 -22.97 8.14
C GLY A 89 -9.08 -21.81 9.04
N ILE A 90 -8.33 -20.72 9.16
CA ILE A 90 -8.72 -19.55 9.98
C ILE A 90 -9.29 -18.42 9.12
N ARG A 91 -10.40 -17.81 9.54
CA ARG A 91 -10.92 -16.59 8.90
C ARG A 91 -10.13 -15.37 9.40
N ALA A 92 -9.28 -14.80 8.57
CA ALA A 92 -8.61 -13.52 8.83
C ALA A 92 -9.36 -12.35 8.19
N GLN A 93 -9.09 -11.12 8.63
CA GLN A 93 -9.38 -9.90 7.85
C GLN A 93 -8.15 -9.56 6.99
N PRO A 94 -8.29 -8.82 5.87
CA PRO A 94 -7.13 -8.44 5.08
C PRO A 94 -6.26 -7.44 5.86
N LEU A 95 -4.95 -7.71 5.90
CA LEU A 95 -3.93 -6.79 6.37
C LEU A 95 -3.65 -5.77 5.26
N CYS A 96 -3.37 -4.52 5.62
CA CYS A 96 -3.19 -3.40 4.69
C CYS A 96 -1.94 -2.57 5.01
N ASP A 97 -0.87 -3.19 5.47
CA ASP A 97 0.30 -2.53 6.04
C ASP A 97 1.43 -2.26 5.03
N ILE A 98 1.36 -2.80 3.81
CA ILE A 98 2.34 -2.49 2.77
C ILE A 98 1.94 -1.22 2.02
N GLY A 99 2.68 -0.14 2.21
CA GLY A 99 2.45 1.15 1.55
C GLY A 99 3.49 1.49 0.48
N PHE A 100 3.05 2.21 -0.55
CA PHE A 100 3.90 2.84 -1.56
C PHE A 100 3.55 4.32 -1.71
N ILE A 101 4.55 5.13 -2.02
CA ILE A 101 4.39 6.51 -2.47
C ILE A 101 4.70 6.54 -3.96
N VAL A 102 3.83 7.20 -4.73
CA VAL A 102 3.90 7.21 -6.19
C VAL A 102 3.79 8.63 -6.72
N SER A 103 4.79 9.05 -7.49
CA SER A 103 4.72 10.25 -8.30
C SER A 103 4.85 9.91 -9.79
N THR A 104 4.36 10.81 -10.63
CA THR A 104 4.51 10.75 -12.08
C THR A 104 5.37 11.92 -12.56
N LYS A 105 5.94 11.79 -13.76
CA LYS A 105 6.77 12.80 -14.44
C LYS A 105 7.98 13.33 -13.62
N PRO A 106 9.03 12.52 -13.40
CA PRO A 106 9.19 11.14 -13.88
C PRO A 106 8.43 10.13 -13.00
N ALA A 107 8.12 8.96 -13.56
CA ALA A 107 7.51 7.89 -12.78
C ALA A 107 8.46 7.46 -11.66
N HIS A 108 8.02 7.59 -10.42
CA HIS A 108 8.76 7.16 -9.25
C HIS A 108 7.83 6.40 -8.32
N VAL A 109 8.29 5.25 -7.84
CA VAL A 109 7.61 4.42 -6.87
C VAL A 109 8.62 4.09 -5.78
N GLU A 110 8.24 4.35 -4.54
CA GLU A 110 9.01 3.98 -3.37
C GLU A 110 8.11 3.28 -2.35
N PRO A 111 8.61 2.29 -1.60
CA PRO A 111 7.90 1.79 -0.43
C PRO A 111 7.84 2.92 0.62
N ALA A 112 6.67 3.08 1.25
CA ALA A 112 6.43 4.10 2.27
C ALA A 112 7.25 3.84 3.55
N GLU A 113 7.48 2.57 3.85
CA GLU A 113 8.33 2.09 4.94
C GLU A 113 9.47 1.27 4.31
N ARG A 114 10.67 1.87 4.23
CA ARG A 114 11.78 1.32 3.44
C ARG A 114 12.60 0.25 4.17
N PHE A 115 12.58 0.25 5.50
CA PHE A 115 13.59 -0.45 6.30
C PHE A 115 13.04 -1.54 7.20
N GLU A 116 11.72 -1.71 7.28
CA GLU A 116 11.10 -2.66 8.19
C GLU A 116 9.87 -3.33 7.58
N GLY A 117 9.45 -4.41 8.24
CA GLY A 117 8.21 -5.11 7.95
C GLY A 117 8.15 -5.79 6.59
N LEU A 118 6.95 -6.23 6.25
CA LEU A 118 6.71 -7.02 5.04
C LEU A 118 6.88 -6.20 3.74
N GLY A 119 6.82 -4.86 3.83
CA GLY A 119 7.09 -3.97 2.72
C GLY A 119 8.56 -4.00 2.26
N ARG A 120 9.51 -4.06 3.21
CA ARG A 120 10.93 -4.29 2.92
C ARG A 120 11.13 -5.63 2.22
N ASP A 121 10.60 -6.70 2.81
CA ASP A 121 10.79 -8.06 2.29
C ASP A 121 10.18 -8.22 0.88
N LEU A 122 9.05 -7.55 0.59
CA LEU A 122 8.49 -7.47 -0.76
C LEU A 122 9.46 -6.83 -1.74
N GLN A 123 10.17 -5.79 -1.31
CA GLN A 123 11.11 -5.04 -2.12
C GLN A 123 12.44 -5.76 -2.30
N ASP A 124 12.82 -6.63 -1.37
CA ASP A 124 13.99 -7.49 -1.52
C ASP A 124 13.75 -8.67 -2.48
N GLY A 125 12.49 -8.92 -2.83
CA GLY A 125 12.10 -9.81 -3.91
C GLY A 125 11.38 -11.08 -3.45
N PRO A 126 11.20 -12.07 -4.36
CA PRO A 126 10.30 -13.20 -4.12
C PRO A 126 10.61 -13.97 -2.85
N GLN A 127 11.84 -14.49 -2.74
CA GLN A 127 12.29 -15.33 -1.62
C GLN A 127 12.19 -14.61 -0.28
N ALA A 128 12.65 -13.36 -0.21
CA ALA A 128 12.57 -12.54 1.00
C ALA A 128 11.11 -12.33 1.42
N PHE A 129 10.23 -12.01 0.47
CA PHE A 129 8.80 -11.86 0.73
C PHE A 129 8.15 -13.12 1.29
N LEU A 130 8.47 -14.31 0.77
CA LEU A 130 7.95 -15.57 1.35
C LEU A 130 8.42 -15.78 2.79
N ARG A 131 9.71 -15.55 3.07
CA ARG A 131 10.22 -15.64 4.45
C ARG A 131 9.51 -14.64 5.37
N GLY A 132 9.25 -13.44 4.87
CA GLY A 132 8.46 -12.43 5.56
C GLY A 132 7.05 -12.90 5.89
N LEU A 133 6.34 -13.50 4.93
CA LEU A 133 5.00 -14.07 5.16
C LEU A 133 5.02 -15.19 6.20
N ASP A 134 5.99 -16.10 6.12
CA ASP A 134 6.13 -17.21 7.07
C ASP A 134 6.44 -16.68 8.49
N ARG A 135 7.24 -15.61 8.58
CA ARG A 135 7.54 -14.91 9.84
C ARG A 135 6.30 -14.24 10.43
N GLU A 136 5.53 -13.51 9.62
CA GLU A 136 4.28 -12.89 10.07
C GLU A 136 3.26 -13.94 10.54
N LEU A 137 3.16 -15.08 9.86
CA LEU A 137 2.32 -16.20 10.31
C LEU A 137 2.81 -16.78 11.64
N ALA A 138 4.12 -16.94 11.83
CA ALA A 138 4.67 -17.38 13.12
C ALA A 138 4.34 -16.38 14.24
N LEU A 139 4.44 -15.07 13.98
CA LEU A 139 4.07 -14.02 14.94
C LEU A 139 2.56 -13.98 15.24
N GLN A 140 1.70 -14.43 14.33
CA GLN A 140 0.27 -14.59 14.64
C GLN A 140 0.00 -15.72 15.63
N ARG A 141 0.83 -16.79 15.62
CA ARG A 141 0.75 -17.91 16.57
C ARG A 141 1.30 -17.57 17.94
N ALA A 142 2.41 -16.83 17.98
CA ALA A 142 3.13 -16.46 19.19
C ALA A 142 3.30 -14.94 19.27
N PRO A 143 2.21 -14.18 19.52
CA PRO A 143 2.23 -12.71 19.49
C PRO A 143 3.20 -12.09 20.51
N GLU A 144 3.50 -12.80 21.61
CA GLU A 144 4.48 -12.39 22.62
C GLU A 144 5.91 -12.26 22.08
N GLU A 145 6.26 -12.97 21.01
CA GLU A 145 7.58 -12.90 20.39
C GLU A 145 7.80 -11.62 19.57
N ARG A 146 6.72 -10.87 19.29
CA ARG A 146 6.77 -9.64 18.47
C ARG A 146 7.72 -8.60 19.07
N THR A 147 7.70 -8.42 20.38
CA THR A 147 8.56 -7.43 21.07
C THR A 147 10.04 -7.81 20.96
N LEU A 148 10.36 -9.09 21.16
CA LEU A 148 11.73 -9.59 21.04
C LEU A 148 12.24 -9.38 19.61
N ARG A 149 11.40 -9.65 18.61
CA ARG A 149 11.79 -9.56 17.21
C ARG A 149 11.93 -8.13 16.71
N ALA A 150 11.08 -7.22 17.16
CA ALA A 150 11.22 -5.79 16.86
C ALA A 150 12.56 -5.22 17.34
N VAL A 151 13.10 -5.74 18.46
CA VAL A 151 14.43 -5.35 18.96
C VAL A 151 15.55 -5.92 18.08
N LEU A 152 15.35 -7.10 17.49
CA LEU A 152 16.37 -7.81 16.70
C LEU A 152 16.40 -7.42 15.22
N ASP A 153 15.26 -7.04 14.62
CA ASP A 153 15.14 -6.74 13.18
C ASP A 153 16.19 -5.73 12.64
N PRO A 154 16.57 -4.65 13.37
CA PRO A 154 17.63 -3.75 12.91
C PRO A 154 19.02 -4.40 12.79
N PHE A 155 19.24 -5.52 13.49
CA PHE A 155 20.50 -6.26 13.49
C PHE A 155 20.52 -7.43 12.48
N GLU A 156 19.36 -7.80 11.93
CA GLU A 156 19.21 -8.86 10.91
C GLU A 156 19.45 -8.37 9.47
N LEU A 157 19.96 -7.14 9.28
CA LEU A 157 20.26 -6.53 7.97
C LEU A 157 21.25 -7.33 7.09
N TYR A 158 21.88 -8.38 7.63
CA TYR A 158 22.73 -9.32 6.90
C TYR A 158 22.27 -10.76 7.17
N ASP A 159 21.15 -11.19 6.59
CA ASP A 159 20.79 -12.61 6.55
C ASP A 159 21.49 -13.26 5.34
N TRP A 160 22.60 -13.95 5.60
CA TRP A 160 23.52 -14.56 4.62
C TRP A 160 23.15 -16.01 4.27
N ARG A 161 21.89 -16.39 4.45
CA ARG A 161 21.38 -17.75 4.20
C ARG A 161 20.46 -17.83 2.99
#